data_AF-A0A1N7HZL9-F1
#
_entry.id   AF-A0A1N7HZL9-F1
#
_cell.length_a   1.000
_cell.length_b   1.000
_cell.length_c   1.000
_cell.angle_alpha   90.00
_cell.angle_beta   90.00
_cell.angle_gamma   90.00
#
_symmetry.space_group_name_H-M   'P 1'
#
loop_
_entity.id
_entity.type
_entity.pdbx_description
1 polymer ?
#
loop_
_entity_poly.entity_id
_entity_poly.type
_entity_poly.pdbx_seq_one_letter_code
_entity_poly.pdbx_strand_id
1 'polypeptide(L)'
;MIQYFINFLINHTHLNFIFSMEFTFSDIIAILALFSGIGVPIYIADRLQNKFLKNTNLKTYHVKLLDDIFLDYKNFIEELFKGNYNKRDITSKFKMFTIRFASIDYQNRERFKISQKLQPINRQLQMFVTSCNEYNTTQTTGKVKFNNPSKSQMEIFYSLLIKTNGDIIFSLHK
;
A
#
# COMPACT_ATOMS: atom_id res chain seq x y z
N MET A 1 -24.03 -61.62 40.26
CA MET A 1 -23.14 -60.88 41.19
C MET A 1 -21.73 -60.66 40.61
N ILE A 2 -21.19 -61.58 39.80
CA ILE A 2 -19.84 -61.46 39.21
C ILE A 2 -19.77 -60.45 38.04
N GLN A 3 -20.83 -60.33 37.21
CA GLN A 3 -20.87 -59.39 36.07
C GLN A 3 -20.80 -57.90 36.49
N TYR A 4 -21.38 -57.55 37.64
CA TYR A 4 -21.34 -56.19 38.18
C TYR A 4 -19.97 -55.84 38.78
N PHE A 5 -19.24 -56.83 39.30
CA PHE A 5 -17.90 -56.65 39.87
C PHE A 5 -16.85 -56.46 38.76
N ILE A 6 -17.00 -57.15 37.64
CA ILE A 6 -16.14 -57.00 36.45
C ILE A 6 -16.37 -55.64 35.77
N ASN A 7 -17.61 -55.18 35.64
CA ASN A 7 -17.90 -53.84 35.09
C ASN A 7 -17.47 -52.69 36.03
N PHE A 8 -17.45 -52.90 37.35
CA PHE A 8 -16.90 -51.95 38.30
C PHE A 8 -15.37 -51.85 38.18
N LEU A 9 -14.66 -52.98 38.00
CA LEU A 9 -13.21 -53.01 37.80
C LEU A 9 -12.74 -52.45 36.45
N ILE A 10 -13.53 -52.63 35.38
CA ILE A 10 -13.20 -52.12 34.04
C ILE A 10 -13.46 -50.60 33.93
N ASN A 11 -14.52 -50.08 34.56
CA ASN A 11 -14.78 -48.62 34.57
C ASN A 11 -13.83 -47.83 35.48
N HIS A 12 -13.28 -48.45 36.55
CA HIS A 12 -12.33 -47.77 37.43
C HIS A 12 -10.88 -47.79 36.90
N THR A 13 -10.53 -48.76 36.04
CA THR A 13 -9.19 -48.84 35.43
C THR A 13 -9.07 -47.95 34.19
N HIS A 14 -10.13 -47.74 33.42
CA HIS A 14 -10.09 -46.84 32.26
C HIS A 14 -10.23 -45.34 32.60
N LEU A 15 -10.90 -44.97 33.71
CA LEU A 15 -10.97 -43.55 34.12
C LEU A 15 -9.66 -43.03 34.73
N ASN A 16 -8.83 -43.91 35.30
CA ASN A 16 -7.57 -43.54 35.94
C ASN A 16 -6.38 -43.51 34.97
N PHE A 17 -6.49 -44.14 33.79
CA PHE A 17 -5.40 -44.09 32.80
C PHE A 17 -5.30 -42.75 32.06
N ILE A 18 -6.32 -41.88 32.17
CA ILE A 18 -6.34 -40.58 31.49
C ILE A 18 -6.00 -39.40 32.44
N PHE A 19 -5.85 -39.64 33.74
CA PHE A 19 -5.58 -38.56 34.71
C PHE A 19 -4.53 -38.92 35.78
N SER A 20 -3.44 -39.59 35.38
CA SER A 20 -2.25 -39.74 36.24
C SER A 20 -0.96 -39.63 35.42
N MET A 21 -0.76 -38.50 34.74
CA MET A 21 0.60 -38.02 34.54
C MET A 21 0.97 -37.24 35.81
N GLU A 22 1.64 -37.90 36.76
CA GLU A 22 2.42 -37.18 37.77
C GLU A 22 3.57 -36.49 37.03
N PHE A 23 3.32 -35.26 36.58
CA PHE A 23 4.37 -34.42 36.04
C PHE A 23 5.35 -34.13 37.18
N THR A 24 6.52 -34.76 37.14
CA THR A 24 7.59 -34.37 38.05
C THR A 24 8.08 -32.97 37.66
N PHE A 25 8.59 -32.20 38.63
CA PHE A 25 9.15 -30.86 38.35
C PHE A 25 10.20 -30.90 37.23
N SER A 26 10.92 -32.02 37.09
CA SER A 26 11.88 -32.28 36.02
C SER A 26 11.23 -32.34 34.63
N ASP A 27 10.08 -33.00 34.50
CA ASP A 27 9.36 -33.10 33.21
C ASP A 27 8.79 -31.74 32.79
N ILE A 28 8.32 -30.95 33.75
CA ILE A 28 7.87 -29.57 33.51
C ILE A 28 9.03 -28.69 33.02
N ILE A 29 10.21 -28.80 33.65
CA ILE A 29 11.42 -28.07 33.24
C ILE A 29 11.88 -28.51 31.85
N ALA A 30 11.84 -29.81 31.53
CA ALA A 30 12.21 -30.33 30.23
C ALA A 30 11.25 -29.85 29.11
N ILE A 31 9.94 -29.80 29.39
CA ILE A 31 8.94 -29.27 28.45
C ILE A 31 9.12 -27.77 28.24
N LEU A 32 9.38 -27.00 29.30
CA LEU A 32 9.69 -25.57 29.20
C LEU A 32 11.01 -25.31 28.45
N ALA A 33 12.02 -26.15 28.64
CA ALA A 33 13.28 -26.10 27.89
C ALA A 33 13.08 -26.39 26.39
N LEU A 34 12.23 -27.37 26.05
CA LEU A 34 11.87 -27.65 24.66
C LEU A 34 11.01 -26.53 24.04
N PHE A 35 10.06 -25.95 24.79
CA PHE A 35 9.25 -24.82 24.32
C PHE A 35 10.08 -23.55 24.11
N SER A 36 11.05 -23.28 24.99
CA SER A 36 11.97 -22.17 24.84
C SER A 36 12.99 -22.39 23.71
N GLY A 37 13.46 -23.64 23.52
CA GLY A 37 14.42 -23.99 22.48
C GLY A 37 13.84 -24.05 21.06
N ILE A 38 12.58 -24.47 20.90
CA ILE A 38 11.96 -24.71 19.58
C ILE A 38 10.74 -23.80 19.34
N GLY A 39 9.89 -23.63 20.35
CA GLY A 39 8.65 -22.85 20.23
C GLY A 39 8.87 -21.35 20.09
N VAL A 40 9.80 -20.78 20.86
CA VAL A 40 10.12 -19.34 20.80
C VAL A 40 10.69 -18.94 19.43
N PRO A 41 11.69 -19.65 18.85
CA PRO A 41 12.18 -19.34 17.51
C PRO A 41 11.11 -19.47 16.42
N ILE A 42 10.26 -20.50 16.46
CA ILE A 42 9.17 -20.69 15.48
C ILE A 42 8.15 -19.55 15.59
N TYR A 43 7.76 -19.16 16.80
CA TYR A 43 6.83 -18.06 17.01
C TYR A 43 7.41 -16.72 16.54
N ILE A 44 8.68 -16.46 16.85
CA ILE A 44 9.38 -15.27 16.38
C ILE A 44 9.49 -15.28 14.85
N ALA A 45 9.86 -16.41 14.24
CA ALA A 45 9.96 -16.57 12.81
C ALA A 45 8.61 -16.37 12.11
N ASP A 46 7.53 -16.98 12.61
CA ASP A 46 6.17 -16.82 12.05
C ASP A 46 5.68 -15.37 12.20
N ARG A 47 5.86 -14.74 13.36
CA ARG A 47 5.50 -13.33 13.57
C ARG A 47 6.30 -12.38 12.68
N LEU A 48 7.60 -12.60 12.55
CA LEU A 48 8.47 -11.79 11.70
C LEU A 48 8.13 -12.01 10.24
N GLN A 49 8.04 -13.25 9.76
CA GLN A 49 7.67 -13.56 8.38
C GLN A 49 6.30 -12.99 8.03
N ASN A 50 5.28 -13.19 8.86
CA ASN A 50 3.96 -12.63 8.60
C ASN A 50 3.95 -11.10 8.59
N LYS A 51 4.77 -10.44 9.43
CA LYS A 51 4.88 -8.98 9.44
C LYS A 51 5.67 -8.45 8.25
N PHE A 52 6.79 -9.07 7.90
CA PHE A 52 7.62 -8.70 6.76
C PHE A 52 6.91 -8.95 5.43
N LEU A 53 6.34 -10.15 5.23
CA LEU A 53 5.61 -10.49 4.01
C LEU A 53 4.41 -9.57 3.78
N LYS A 54 3.62 -9.28 4.84
CA LYS A 54 2.47 -8.35 4.71
C LYS A 54 2.93 -6.93 4.40
N ASN A 55 3.99 -6.44 5.04
CA ASN A 55 4.50 -5.09 4.79
C ASN A 55 5.09 -4.97 3.37
N THR A 56 5.88 -5.96 2.94
CA THR A 56 6.42 -6.02 1.58
C THR A 56 5.31 -6.08 0.54
N ASN A 57 4.30 -6.95 0.71
CA ASN A 57 3.17 -7.03 -0.21
C ASN A 57 2.39 -5.71 -0.28
N LEU A 58 2.21 -5.03 0.85
CA LEU A 58 1.55 -3.72 0.90
C LEU A 58 2.36 -2.66 0.15
N LYS A 59 3.68 -2.61 0.36
CA LYS A 59 4.59 -1.69 -0.33
C LYS A 59 4.59 -1.96 -1.85
N THR A 60 4.70 -3.21 -2.27
CA THR A 60 4.64 -3.61 -3.69
C THR A 60 3.32 -3.23 -4.34
N TYR A 61 2.19 -3.49 -3.67
CA TYR A 61 0.88 -3.07 -4.15
C TYR A 61 0.80 -1.54 -4.29
N HIS A 62 1.33 -0.80 -3.32
CA HIS A 62 1.30 0.66 -3.33
C HIS A 62 2.18 1.25 -4.44
N VAL A 63 3.36 0.67 -4.70
CA VAL A 63 4.21 1.04 -5.84
C VAL A 63 3.47 0.81 -7.16
N LYS A 64 2.81 -0.34 -7.33
CA LYS A 64 2.02 -0.62 -8.53
C LYS A 64 0.90 0.40 -8.73
N LEU A 65 0.21 0.79 -7.65
CA LEU A 65 -0.81 1.83 -7.71
C LEU A 65 -0.24 3.20 -8.14
N LEU A 66 0.96 3.55 -7.66
CA LEU A 66 1.67 4.74 -8.12
C LEU A 66 1.99 4.65 -9.62
N ASP A 67 2.57 3.54 -10.08
CA ASP A 67 2.92 3.32 -11.48
C ASP A 67 1.70 3.44 -12.40
N ASP A 68 0.56 2.85 -12.02
CA ASP A 68 -0.69 2.93 -12.77
C ASP A 68 -1.19 4.39 -12.88
N ILE A 69 -1.16 5.15 -11.78
CA ILE A 69 -1.54 6.57 -11.78
C ILE A 69 -0.61 7.40 -12.67
N PHE A 70 0.69 7.11 -12.64
CA PHE A 70 1.70 7.83 -13.41
C PHE A 70 1.65 7.51 -14.90
N LEU A 71 1.30 6.27 -15.26
CA LEU A 71 1.03 5.89 -16.64
C LEU A 71 -0.17 6.67 -17.19
N ASP A 72 -1.27 6.72 -16.44
CA ASP A 72 -2.44 7.53 -16.79
C ASP A 72 -2.10 9.02 -16.91
N TYR A 73 -1.25 9.53 -16.00
CA TYR A 73 -0.82 10.93 -16.01
C TYR A 73 0.05 11.26 -17.21
N LYS A 74 1.01 10.37 -17.55
CA LYS A 74 1.86 10.50 -18.74
C LYS A 74 1.00 10.61 -20.00
N ASN A 75 0.06 9.69 -20.17
CA ASN A 75 -0.86 9.69 -21.30
C ASN A 75 -1.68 10.99 -21.35
N PHE A 76 -2.12 11.48 -20.19
CA PHE A 76 -2.80 12.77 -20.12
C PHE A 76 -1.91 13.93 -20.59
N ILE A 77 -0.66 14.03 -20.13
CA ILE A 77 0.27 15.10 -20.54
C ILE A 77 0.60 15.04 -22.03
N GLU A 78 0.83 13.84 -22.57
CA GLU A 78 1.10 13.68 -24.01
C GLU A 78 -0.11 14.13 -24.87
N GLU A 79 -1.32 13.74 -24.48
CA GLU A 79 -2.54 14.16 -25.18
C GLU A 79 -2.85 15.66 -24.99
N LEU A 80 -2.45 16.24 -23.84
CA LEU A 80 -2.49 17.67 -23.59
C LEU A 80 -1.55 18.42 -24.56
N PHE A 81 -0.35 17.90 -24.81
CA PHE A 81 0.63 18.51 -25.72
C PHE A 81 0.25 18.38 -27.19
N LYS A 82 -0.43 17.29 -27.57
CA LYS A 82 -1.05 17.13 -28.90
C LYS A 82 -2.25 18.05 -29.10
N GLY A 83 -2.77 18.63 -28.02
CA GLY A 83 -3.93 19.51 -28.04
C GLY A 83 -5.21 18.74 -28.36
N ASN A 84 -5.37 17.54 -27.80
CA ASN A 84 -6.52 16.68 -28.06
C ASN A 84 -7.70 16.92 -27.12
N TYR A 85 -7.50 17.69 -26.06
CA TYR A 85 -8.53 17.99 -25.06
C TYR A 85 -9.15 19.37 -25.24
N ASN A 86 -10.45 19.47 -24.91
CA ASN A 86 -11.10 20.76 -24.65
C ASN A 86 -10.93 21.16 -23.18
N LYS A 87 -11.39 22.37 -22.83
CA LYS A 87 -11.27 22.93 -21.46
C LYS A 87 -11.95 22.07 -20.40
N ARG A 88 -13.12 21.51 -20.72
CA ARG A 88 -13.89 20.65 -19.80
C ARG A 88 -13.13 19.36 -19.51
N ASP A 89 -12.57 18.73 -20.55
CA ASP A 89 -11.81 17.48 -20.42
C ASP A 89 -10.55 17.69 -19.58
N ILE A 90 -9.80 18.76 -19.84
CA ILE A 90 -8.61 19.14 -19.07
C ILE A 90 -8.96 19.30 -17.58
N THR A 91 -10.01 20.08 -17.28
CA THR A 91 -10.46 20.31 -15.90
C THR A 91 -10.90 19.01 -15.23
N SER A 92 -11.63 18.16 -15.97
CA SER A 92 -12.10 16.86 -15.47
C SER A 92 -10.95 15.93 -15.12
N LYS A 93 -9.94 15.83 -16.01
CA LYS A 93 -8.73 15.03 -15.78
C LYS A 93 -7.95 15.53 -14.58
N PHE A 94 -7.72 16.85 -14.44
CA PHE A 94 -7.04 17.40 -13.26
C PHE A 94 -7.81 17.14 -11.96
N LYS A 95 -9.15 17.19 -11.98
CA LYS A 95 -9.98 16.84 -10.82
C LYS A 95 -9.79 15.36 -10.44
N MET A 96 -9.78 14.46 -11.42
CA MET A 96 -9.53 13.04 -11.21
C MET A 96 -8.16 12.81 -10.55
N PHE A 97 -7.10 13.42 -11.09
CA PHE A 97 -5.75 13.29 -10.53
C PHE A 97 -5.61 13.95 -9.16
N THR A 98 -6.33 15.03 -8.89
CA THR A 98 -6.37 15.66 -7.56
C THR A 98 -6.88 14.68 -6.50
N ILE A 99 -7.95 13.95 -6.80
CA ILE A 99 -8.52 12.95 -5.89
C ILE A 99 -7.54 11.79 -5.70
N ARG A 100 -6.97 11.27 -6.79
CA ARG A 100 -6.03 10.14 -6.75
C ARG A 100 -4.76 10.49 -5.97
N PHE A 101 -4.14 11.63 -6.25
CA PHE A 101 -2.94 12.08 -5.52
C PHE A 101 -3.24 12.43 -4.07
N ALA A 102 -4.39 13.01 -3.74
CA ALA A 102 -4.76 13.23 -2.35
C ALA A 102 -4.90 11.92 -1.58
N SER A 103 -5.49 10.89 -2.19
CA SER A 103 -5.58 9.54 -1.60
C SER A 103 -4.20 8.92 -1.40
N ILE A 104 -3.31 9.03 -2.39
CA ILE A 104 -1.93 8.53 -2.30
C ILE A 104 -1.14 9.27 -1.22
N ASP A 105 -1.20 10.61 -1.18
CA ASP A 105 -0.50 11.42 -0.20
C ASP A 105 -0.97 11.10 1.23
N TYR A 106 -2.27 10.84 1.41
CA TYR A 106 -2.81 10.36 2.67
C TYR A 106 -2.23 8.99 3.05
N GLN A 107 -2.20 8.02 2.12
CA GLN A 107 -1.63 6.70 2.39
C GLN A 107 -0.12 6.76 2.68
N ASN A 108 0.63 7.55 1.91
CA ASN A 108 2.05 7.84 2.11
C ASN A 108 2.31 8.35 3.52
N ARG A 109 1.53 9.34 3.98
CA ARG A 109 1.66 9.91 5.31
C ARG A 109 1.25 8.94 6.42
N GLU A 110 0.07 8.34 6.31
CA GLU A 110 -0.51 7.58 7.41
C GLU A 110 0.13 6.21 7.57
N ARG A 111 0.34 5.49 6.46
CA ARG A 111 0.81 4.10 6.46
C ARG A 111 2.32 3.99 6.38
N PHE A 112 2.95 4.82 5.54
CA PHE A 112 4.39 4.71 5.24
C PHE A 112 5.25 5.80 5.89
N LYS A 113 4.62 6.79 6.55
CA LYS A 113 5.30 7.94 7.18
C LYS A 113 6.18 8.74 6.21
N ILE A 114 5.82 8.77 4.93
CA ILE A 114 6.47 9.51 3.86
C ILE A 114 5.91 10.94 3.83
N SER A 115 6.78 11.94 3.78
CA SER A 115 6.41 13.36 3.87
C SER A 115 6.19 14.04 2.52
N GLN A 116 6.77 13.47 1.46
CA GLN A 116 6.66 13.91 0.08
C GLN A 116 5.20 13.85 -0.38
N LYS A 117 4.76 14.85 -1.15
CA LYS A 117 3.38 15.01 -1.60
C LYS A 117 3.32 15.32 -3.09
N LEU A 118 2.48 14.60 -3.80
CA LEU A 118 2.27 14.75 -5.24
C LEU A 118 1.18 15.79 -5.56
N GLN A 119 0.16 15.88 -4.70
CA GLN A 119 -1.00 16.75 -4.93
C GLN A 119 -0.62 18.25 -5.08
N PRO A 120 0.31 18.81 -4.29
CA PRO A 120 0.70 20.22 -4.43
C PRO A 120 1.31 20.53 -5.81
N ILE A 121 2.11 19.60 -6.35
CA ILE A 121 2.74 19.76 -7.67
C ILE A 121 1.68 19.66 -8.77
N ASN A 122 0.76 18.69 -8.68
CA ASN A 122 -0.37 18.59 -9.60
C ASN A 122 -1.24 19.86 -9.59
N ARG A 123 -1.48 20.44 -8.40
CA ARG A 123 -2.24 21.68 -8.27
C ARG A 123 -1.51 22.86 -8.93
N GLN A 124 -0.19 22.96 -8.79
CA GLN A 124 0.60 23.98 -9.47
C GLN A 124 0.50 23.84 -11.00
N LEU A 125 0.62 22.62 -11.53
CA LEU A 125 0.44 22.37 -12.96
C LEU A 125 -0.97 22.74 -13.43
N GLN A 126 -2.00 22.33 -12.68
CA GLN A 126 -3.39 22.69 -12.99
C GLN A 126 -3.57 24.20 -13.03
N MET A 127 -3.11 24.91 -12.00
CA MET A 127 -3.19 26.38 -11.94
C MET A 127 -2.49 27.01 -13.14
N PHE A 128 -1.28 26.56 -13.45
CA PHE A 128 -0.53 27.03 -14.62
C PHE A 128 -1.34 26.84 -15.90
N VAL A 129 -1.76 25.61 -16.19
CA VAL A 129 -2.53 25.27 -17.41
C VAL A 129 -3.80 26.11 -17.53
N THR A 130 -4.55 26.27 -16.44
CA THR A 130 -5.80 27.06 -16.45
C THR A 130 -5.57 28.57 -16.51
N SER A 131 -4.38 29.05 -16.15
CA SER A 131 -4.01 30.46 -16.23
C SER A 131 -3.45 30.87 -17.60
N CYS A 132 -3.00 29.91 -18.41
CA CYS A 132 -2.47 30.15 -19.75
C CYS A 132 -3.48 30.86 -20.66
N ASN A 133 -2.99 31.79 -21.47
CA ASN A 133 -3.81 32.51 -22.45
C ASN A 133 -4.44 31.55 -23.46
N GLU A 134 -3.73 30.51 -23.88
CA GLU A 134 -4.21 29.49 -24.82
C GLU A 134 -5.45 28.77 -24.25
N TYR A 135 -5.44 28.47 -22.96
CA TYR A 135 -6.59 27.88 -22.29
C TYR A 135 -7.76 28.86 -22.19
N ASN A 136 -7.48 30.11 -21.84
CA ASN A 136 -8.52 31.12 -21.60
C ASN A 136 -9.18 31.63 -22.89
N THR A 137 -8.43 31.76 -23.98
CA THR A 137 -8.90 32.23 -25.29
C THR A 137 -9.56 31.14 -26.14
N THR A 138 -9.32 29.86 -25.83
CA THR A 138 -9.99 28.74 -26.53
C THR A 138 -11.48 28.69 -26.18
N GLN A 139 -12.33 28.57 -27.20
CA GLN A 139 -13.77 28.35 -27.04
C GLN A 139 -14.04 27.06 -26.25
N THR A 140 -15.16 27.00 -25.52
CA THR A 140 -15.47 25.87 -24.61
C THR A 140 -15.43 24.49 -25.29
N THR A 141 -15.89 24.38 -26.53
CA THR A 141 -15.89 23.15 -27.34
C THR A 141 -14.59 22.98 -28.15
N GLY A 142 -13.77 24.03 -28.22
CA GLY A 142 -12.52 24.03 -28.94
C GLY A 142 -11.46 23.19 -28.23
N LYS A 143 -10.59 22.56 -29.03
CA LYS A 143 -9.40 21.88 -28.55
C LYS A 143 -8.34 22.92 -28.17
N VAL A 144 -7.82 22.83 -26.94
CA VAL A 144 -6.79 23.75 -26.45
C VAL A 144 -5.45 23.34 -27.03
N LYS A 145 -4.75 24.27 -27.69
CA LYS A 145 -3.41 24.05 -28.23
C LYS A 145 -2.42 24.97 -27.55
N PHE A 146 -1.54 24.40 -26.74
CA PHE A 146 -0.49 25.15 -26.06
C PHE A 146 0.68 25.47 -27.00
N ASN A 147 1.27 26.64 -26.82
CA ASN A 147 2.49 27.00 -27.52
C ASN A 147 3.72 26.30 -26.88
N ASN A 148 4.89 26.44 -27.52
CA ASN A 148 6.11 25.79 -27.03
C ASN A 148 6.54 26.28 -25.64
N PRO A 149 6.55 27.58 -25.31
CA PRO A 149 6.85 28.05 -23.96
C PRO A 149 5.97 27.42 -22.87
N SER A 150 4.66 27.37 -23.10
CA SER A 150 3.70 26.76 -22.18
C SER A 150 3.99 25.26 -22.01
N LYS A 151 4.27 24.54 -23.10
CA LYS A 151 4.64 23.11 -23.05
C LYS A 151 5.92 22.88 -22.26
N SER A 152 6.97 23.65 -22.51
CA SER A 152 8.23 23.53 -21.75
C SER A 152 8.03 23.76 -20.25
N GLN A 153 7.18 24.72 -19.86
CA GLN A 153 6.87 24.93 -18.46
C GLN A 153 6.05 23.76 -17.85
N MET A 154 5.12 23.18 -18.62
CA MET A 154 4.40 21.97 -18.19
C MET A 154 5.35 20.78 -18.00
N GLU A 155 6.34 20.60 -18.89
CA GLU A 155 7.38 19.56 -18.77
C GLU A 155 8.20 19.70 -17.49
N ILE A 156 8.51 20.93 -17.07
CA ILE A 156 9.21 21.19 -15.80
C ILE A 156 8.38 20.68 -14.61
N PHE A 157 7.09 21.03 -14.56
CA PHE A 157 6.19 20.55 -13.49
C PHE A 157 6.03 19.03 -13.54
N TYR A 158 5.87 18.45 -14.73
CA TYR A 158 5.76 17.00 -14.89
C TYR A 158 7.04 16.27 -14.46
N SER A 159 8.21 16.80 -14.78
CA SER A 159 9.50 16.27 -14.35
C SER A 159 9.67 16.33 -12.83
N LEU A 160 9.23 17.42 -12.20
CA LEU A 160 9.21 17.53 -10.73
C LEU A 160 8.29 16.48 -10.10
N LEU A 161 7.15 16.21 -10.72
CA LEU A 161 6.19 15.20 -10.28
C LEU A 161 6.76 13.78 -10.40
N ILE A 162 7.47 13.46 -11.50
CA ILE A 162 8.22 12.20 -11.67
C ILE A 162 9.31 12.05 -10.62
N LYS A 163 10.12 13.10 -10.40
CA LYS A 163 11.18 13.09 -9.40
C LYS A 163 10.62 12.78 -8.01
N THR A 164 9.54 13.47 -7.63
CA THR A 164 8.89 13.28 -6.33
C THR A 164 8.33 11.86 -6.19
N ASN A 165 7.82 11.26 -7.26
CA ASN A 165 7.42 9.85 -7.25
C ASN A 165 8.59 8.91 -7.02
N GLY A 166 9.73 9.16 -7.69
CA GLY A 166 10.97 8.42 -7.46
C GLY A 166 11.41 8.48 -6.00
N ASP A 167 11.34 9.66 -5.38
CA ASP A 167 11.67 9.84 -3.96
C ASP A 167 10.70 9.09 -3.03
N ILE A 168 9.41 9.04 -3.36
CA ILE A 168 8.40 8.26 -2.63
C ILE A 168 8.71 6.76 -2.75
N ILE A 169 8.94 6.26 -3.97
CA ILE A 169 9.26 4.84 -4.22
C ILE A 169 10.54 4.46 -3.47
N PHE A 170 11.58 5.29 -3.56
CA PHE A 170 12.82 5.08 -2.82
C PHE A 170 12.57 5.00 -1.30
N SER A 171 11.71 5.88 -0.76
CA SER A 171 11.35 5.87 0.66
C SER A 171 10.52 4.65 1.06
N LEU A 172 9.75 4.06 0.15
CA LEU A 172 9.02 2.81 0.38
C LEU A 172 9.96 1.61 0.47
N HIS A 173 11.09 1.63 -0.24
CA HIS A 173 12.07 0.54 -0.22
C HIS A 173 13.11 0.65 0.91
N LYS A 174 13.14 1.80 1.61
CA LYS A 174 13.88 1.96 2.87
C LYS A 174 13.19 1.23 4.03
#